data_AF-A0A1S7Q0I4-F1
#
_entry.id   AF-A0A1S7Q0I4-F1
#
_cell.length_a   1.000
_cell.length_b   1.000
_cell.length_c   1.000
_cell.angle_alpha   90.00
_cell.angle_beta   90.00
_cell.angle_gamma   90.00
#
_symmetry.space_group_name_H-M   'P 1'
#
loop_
_entity.id
_entity.type
_entity.pdbx_description
1 polymer ?
#
loop_
_entity_poly.entity_id
_entity_poly.type
_entity_poly.pdbx_seq_one_letter_code
_entity_poly.pdbx_strand_id
1 'polypeptide(L)' 'MFSLTTHESVVTNNNMKAILLEKTRKVIDETAFFEVVLWHLPEPVPGSLHPFKYRLALVIKRGMCSAL' A
#
# COMPACT_ATOMS: atom_id res chain seq x y z
N MET A 1 28.66 12.57 4.38
CA MET A 1 28.59 12.97 2.96
C MET A 1 27.41 12.22 2.36
N PHE A 2 26.25 12.87 2.25
CA PHE A 2 25.02 12.23 1.77
C PHE A 2 25.06 12.14 0.26
N SER A 3 25.03 10.93 -0.29
CA SER A 3 24.76 10.70 -1.71
C SER A 3 23.47 9.90 -1.81
N LEU A 4 22.37 10.63 -2.09
CA LEU A 4 21.11 10.05 -2.53
C LEU A 4 21.24 9.81 -4.03
N THR A 5 21.36 8.53 -4.43
CA THR A 5 21.11 8.11 -5.81
C THR A 5 19.94 7.15 -5.82
N THR A 6 18.76 7.67 -6.10
CA THR A 6 17.62 6.86 -6.51
C THR A 6 17.90 6.37 -7.93
N HIS A 7 18.24 5.09 -8.10
CA HIS A 7 18.11 4.43 -9.39
C HIS A 7 17.86 2.92 -9.20
N GLU A 8 16.99 2.40 -10.05
CA GLU A 8 16.33 1.08 -9.99
C GLU A 8 15.28 0.93 -8.89
N SER A 9 14.03 0.85 -9.34
CA SER A 9 12.92 0.21 -8.65
C SER A 9 13.39 -1.04 -7.92
N VAL A 10 13.58 -0.94 -6.60
CA VAL A 10 13.78 -2.08 -5.72
C VAL A 10 12.47 -2.87 -5.72
N VAL A 11 12.31 -3.75 -6.71
CA VAL A 11 11.31 -4.81 -6.68
C VAL A 11 11.95 -5.94 -5.88
N THR A 12 11.78 -5.90 -4.57
CA THR A 12 12.07 -7.04 -3.71
C THR A 12 11.17 -8.20 -4.16
N ASN A 13 11.69 -9.08 -5.02
CA ASN A 13 10.98 -10.29 -5.44
C ASN A 13 11.08 -11.36 -4.34
N ASN A 14 10.47 -11.08 -3.18
CA ASN A 14 10.26 -12.08 -2.15
C ASN A 14 9.12 -12.98 -2.62
N ASN A 15 9.46 -14.01 -3.41
CA ASN A 15 8.54 -14.99 -4.00
C ASN A 15 7.89 -15.92 -2.95
N MET A 16 7.92 -15.51 -1.68
CA MET A 16 7.26 -16.19 -0.58
C MET A 16 5.87 -15.57 -0.37
N LYS A 17 4.86 -16.43 -0.33
CA LYS A 17 3.44 -16.05 -0.43
C LYS A 17 3.01 -15.19 0.78
N ALA A 18 2.68 -13.92 0.52
CA ALA A 18 2.06 -13.06 1.52
C ALA A 18 0.67 -13.60 1.91
N ILE A 19 0.37 -13.64 3.21
CA ILE A 19 -0.91 -14.08 3.74
C ILE A 19 -1.78 -12.86 3.94
N LEU A 20 -2.93 -12.80 3.26
CA LEU A 20 -3.91 -11.75 3.48
C LEU A 20 -4.56 -11.95 4.84
N LEU A 21 -4.38 -11.01 5.76
CA LEU A 21 -5.00 -11.04 7.08
C LEU A 21 -6.33 -10.31 7.08
N GLU A 22 -6.37 -9.13 6.45
CA GLU A 22 -7.54 -8.26 6.45
C GLU A 22 -7.69 -7.58 5.10
N LYS A 23 -8.91 -7.55 4.57
CA LYS A 23 -9.28 -6.71 3.43
C LYS A 23 -10.67 -6.14 3.68
N THR A 24 -10.69 -4.94 4.23
CA THR A 24 -11.92 -4.26 4.57
C THR A 24 -12.07 -3.00 3.74
N ARG A 25 -13.24 -2.87 3.12
CA ARG A 25 -13.72 -1.65 2.49
C ARG A 25 -14.90 -1.13 3.30
N LYS A 26 -14.81 0.12 3.74
CA LYS A 26 -15.92 0.80 4.41
C LYS A 26 -16.34 2.01 3.61
N VAL A 27 -17.63 2.04 3.27
CA VAL A 27 -18.27 3.20 2.66
C VAL A 27 -18.48 4.23 3.75
N ILE A 28 -18.02 5.46 3.48
CA ILE A 28 -18.24 6.62 4.35
C ILE A 28 -19.56 7.28 3.95
N ASP A 29 -19.74 7.52 2.64
CA ASP A 29 -20.95 8.07 2.03
C ASP A 29 -21.06 7.63 0.55
N GLU A 30 -22.07 8.12 -0.18
CA GLU A 30 -22.30 7.77 -1.60
C GLU A 30 -21.13 8.10 -2.53
N THR A 31 -20.23 8.99 -2.11
CA THR A 31 -19.11 9.50 -2.89
C THR A 31 -17.77 9.05 -2.34
N ALA A 32 -17.70 8.52 -1.12
CA ALA A 32 -16.46 8.24 -0.45
C ALA A 32 -16.44 6.86 0.22
N PHE A 33 -15.32 6.17 0.06
CA PHE A 33 -15.03 4.95 0.80
C PHE A 33 -13.55 4.89 1.13
N PHE A 34 -13.21 4.15 2.17
CA PHE A 34 -11.83 3.78 2.42
C PHE A 34 -11.65 2.27 2.35
N GLU A 35 -10.43 1.86 2.05
CA GLU A 35 -10.01 0.48 1.96
C GLU A 35 -8.73 0.28 2.76
N VAL A 36 -8.76 -0.72 3.65
CA VAL A 36 -7.62 -1.20 4.42
C VAL A 36 -7.31 -2.61 3.95
N VAL A 37 -6.04 -2.85 3.65
CA VAL A 37 -5.55 -4.19 3.34
C VAL A 37 -4.30 -4.46 4.14
N LEU A 38 -4.29 -5.57 4.86
CA LEU A 38 -3.18 -6.02 5.70
C LEU A 38 -2.72 -7.40 5.24
N TRP A 39 -1.41 -7.54 5.07
CA TRP A 39 -0.76 -8.78 4.75
C TRP A 39 0.29 -9.10 5.80
N HIS A 40 0.35 -10.36 6.21
CA HIS A 40 1.50 -10.93 6.89
C HIS A 40 2.50 -11.41 5.84
N LEU A 41 3.74 -10.99 5.99
CA LEU A 41 4.85 -11.37 5.14
C LEU A 41 5.66 -12.50 5.80
N PRO A 42 6.25 -13.38 5.01
CA PRO A 42 7.15 -14.41 5.52
C PRO A 42 8.46 -13.81 6.07
N GLU A 43 8.90 -12.70 5.50
CA GLU A 43 10.05 -11.93 5.98
C GLU A 43 9.72 -10.42 5.98
N PRO A 44 10.27 -9.63 6.91
CA PRO A 44 10.16 -8.19 6.89
C PRO A 44 10.72 -7.59 5.59
N VAL A 45 10.06 -6.55 5.09
CA VAL A 45 10.61 -5.75 3.98
C VAL A 45 11.86 -5.02 4.49
N PRO A 46 12.96 -4.94 3.70
CA PRO A 46 14.12 -4.14 4.08
C PRO A 46 13.73 -2.71 4.49
N GLY A 47 14.16 -2.29 5.67
CA GLY A 47 13.77 -1.00 6.27
C GLY A 47 12.53 -1.05 7.17
N SER A 48 11.84 -2.19 7.25
CA SER A 48 10.80 -2.47 8.24
C SER A 48 11.28 -3.57 9.20
N LEU A 49 11.08 -3.37 10.50
CA LEU A 49 11.34 -4.38 11.53
C LEU A 49 10.21 -5.39 11.68
N HIS A 50 9.07 -5.16 11.01
CA HIS A 50 7.87 -5.96 11.17
C HIS A 50 7.50 -6.69 9.87
N PRO A 51 7.10 -7.98 9.95
CA PRO A 51 6.68 -8.78 8.80
C PRO A 51 5.22 -8.46 8.41
N PHE A 52 4.85 -7.19 8.38
CA PHE A 52 3.53 -6.75 7.97
C PHE A 52 3.65 -5.74 6.84
N LYS A 53 2.82 -5.93 5.82
CA LYS A 53 2.58 -4.94 4.76
C LYS A 53 1.16 -4.47 4.89
N TYR A 54 0.95 -3.16 4.81
CA TYR A 54 -0.39 -2.58 4.88
C TYR A 54 -0.59 -1.56 3.76
N ARG A 55 -1.86 -1.37 3.38
CA ARG A 55 -2.30 -0.31 2.48
C ARG A 55 -3.58 0.29 3.03
N LEU A 56 -3.58 1.62 3.15
CA LEU A 56 -4.77 2.43 3.41
C LEU A 56 -5.02 3.31 2.19
N ALA A 57 -6.23 3.27 1.63
CA ALA A 57 -6.64 4.17 0.56
C ALA A 57 -7.97 4.81 0.91
N LEU A 58 -8.02 6.14 0.86
CA LEU A 58 -9.26 6.90 0.89
C LEU A 58 -9.59 7.31 -0.55
N VAL A 59 -10.76 6.91 -1.02
CA VAL A 59 -11.25 7.24 -2.37
C VAL A 59 -12.46 8.13 -2.22
N ILE A 60 -12.40 9.32 -2.84
CA ILE A 60 -13.48 10.29 -2.88
C ILE A 60 -13.78 10.58 -4.35
N LYS A 61 -15.05 10.47 -4.73
CA LYS A 61 -15.54 10.86 -6.04
C LYS A 61 -15.51 12.40 -6.12
N ARG A 62 -14.42 12.93 -6.68
CA ARG A 62 -14.36 14.34 -7.07
C ARG A 62 -15.13 14.52 -8.38
N GLY A 63 -15.99 15.54 -8.46
CA GLY A 63 -16.59 15.96 -9.73
C GLY A 63 -15.48 16.24 -10.76
N MET A 64 -15.66 15.71 -11.98
CA MET A 64 -14.81 15.86 -13.18
C MET A 64 -13.37 16.32 -12.92
N CYS A 65 -12.44 15.38 -12.79
CA CYS A 65 -11.03 15.68 -13.04
C CYS A 65 -10.86 15.92 -14.54
N SER A 66 -10.92 17.17 -15.00
CA SER A 66 -10.27 17.57 -16.25
C SER A 66 -8.78 17.74 -15.93
N ALA A 67 -7.97 16.76 -16.29
CA ALA A 67 -6.54 17.01 -16.48
C ALA A 67 -6.42 17.90 -17.71
N LEU A 68 -6.08 19.19 -17.50
CA LEU A 68 -5.53 20.07 -18.53
C LEU A 68 -4.04 19.76 -18.68
#